data_AF-A0A414H8X0-F1
#
_entry.id   AF-A0A414H8X0-F1
#
_cell.length_a   1.000
_cell.length_b   1.000
_cell.length_c   1.000
_cell.angle_alpha   90.00
_cell.angle_beta   90.00
_cell.angle_gamma   90.00
#
_symmetry.space_group_name_H-M   'P 1'
#
loop_
_entity.id
_entity.type
_entity.pdbx_description
1 polymer ?
#
loop_
_entity_poly.entity_id
_entity_poly.type
_entity_poly.pdbx_seq_one_letter_code
_entity_poly.pdbx_strand_id
1 'polypeptide(L)'
;MDRTKDACRHQSNNRVIMWYKIRELYSKGFNKTQIAFQLGLHRSTVRRYLKMDEDTLTAKLQHRRQYPRILDKYESYVCDILSRYRFLSASQIHDW
;
A
#
# COMPACT_ATOMS: atom_id res chain seq x y z
N MET A 1 -3.60 13.59 17.09
CA MET A 1 -3.72 13.86 15.63
C MET A 1 -2.77 12.92 14.90
N ASP A 2 -3.32 11.99 14.11
CA ASP A 2 -2.61 10.83 13.59
C ASP A 2 -2.06 11.11 12.18
N ARG A 3 -0.80 11.60 12.12
CA ARG A 3 -0.10 12.03 10.88
C ARG A 3 0.06 10.91 9.83
N THR A 4 -0.21 9.65 10.17
CA THR A 4 -0.06 8.50 9.26
C THR A 4 -1.23 8.33 8.29
N LYS A 5 -2.39 8.93 8.56
CA LYS A 5 -3.58 8.81 7.69
C LYS A 5 -3.45 9.62 6.39
N ASP A 6 -2.75 10.74 6.42
CA ASP A 6 -2.71 11.71 5.31
C ASP A 6 -1.75 11.31 4.18
N ALA A 7 -0.58 10.75 4.48
CA ALA A 7 0.36 10.23 3.46
C ALA A 7 -0.28 9.09 2.64
N CYS A 8 -1.05 8.25 3.33
CA CYS A 8 -1.86 7.18 2.77
C CYS A 8 -2.85 7.67 1.67
N ARG A 9 -3.47 8.81 1.93
CA ARG A 9 -4.53 9.41 1.10
C ARG A 9 -4.00 9.94 -0.23
N HIS A 10 -2.74 10.38 -0.25
CA HIS A 10 -2.07 10.87 -1.44
C HIS A 10 -1.77 9.75 -2.46
N GLN A 11 -1.36 8.58 -1.99
CA GLN A 11 -0.99 7.45 -2.88
C GLN A 11 -2.20 6.71 -3.46
N SER A 12 -3.36 6.78 -2.81
CA SER A 12 -4.64 6.27 -3.34
C SER A 12 -5.18 7.12 -4.49
N ASN A 13 -5.12 8.45 -4.36
CA ASN A 13 -5.65 9.37 -5.37
C ASN A 13 -4.91 9.23 -6.72
N ASN A 14 -3.59 9.01 -6.67
CA ASN A 14 -2.77 8.88 -7.88
C ASN A 14 -3.15 7.65 -8.73
N ARG A 15 -3.54 6.53 -8.12
CA ARG A 15 -3.94 5.31 -8.85
C ARG A 15 -5.27 5.48 -9.58
N VAL A 16 -6.23 6.17 -8.99
CA VAL A 16 -7.54 6.49 -9.61
C VAL A 16 -7.33 7.41 -10.81
N ILE A 17 -6.57 8.49 -10.62
CA ILE A 17 -6.24 9.44 -11.69
C ILE A 17 -5.57 8.73 -12.86
N MET A 18 -4.61 7.84 -12.59
CA MET A 18 -3.93 7.07 -13.65
C MET A 18 -4.88 6.13 -14.41
N TRP A 19 -5.84 5.49 -13.73
CA TRP A 19 -6.83 4.63 -14.38
C TRP A 19 -7.74 5.41 -15.32
N TYR A 20 -8.29 6.54 -14.85
CA TYR A 20 -9.10 7.42 -15.69
C TYR A 20 -8.30 7.96 -16.88
N LYS A 21 -7.05 8.38 -16.65
CA LYS A 21 -6.20 8.92 -17.72
C LYS A 21 -5.88 7.89 -18.81
N ILE A 22 -5.61 6.64 -18.41
CA ILE A 22 -5.38 5.54 -19.36
C ILE A 22 -6.64 5.27 -20.18
N ARG A 23 -7.83 5.24 -19.57
CA ARG A 23 -9.10 5.03 -20.30
C ARG A 23 -9.44 6.20 -21.21
N GLU A 24 -9.19 7.44 -20.77
CA GLU A 24 -9.36 8.64 -21.60
C GLU A 24 -8.51 8.56 -22.87
N LEU A 25 -7.22 8.27 -22.75
CA LEU A 25 -6.32 8.14 -23.90
C LEU A 25 -6.70 6.96 -24.79
N TYR A 26 -7.13 5.84 -24.20
CA TYR A 26 -7.58 4.68 -24.98
C TYR A 26 -8.84 4.99 -25.78
N SER A 27 -9.79 5.72 -25.18
CA SER A 27 -11.02 6.18 -25.87
C SER A 27 -10.72 7.18 -26.99
N LYS A 28 -9.61 7.92 -26.91
CA LYS A 28 -9.12 8.81 -27.98
C LYS A 28 -8.42 8.06 -29.12
N GLY A 29 -8.30 6.73 -29.04
CA GLY A 29 -7.71 5.89 -30.09
C GLY A 29 -6.21 5.64 -29.95
N PHE A 30 -5.57 6.07 -28.85
CA PHE A 30 -4.16 5.78 -28.63
C PHE A 30 -3.92 4.29 -28.37
N ASN A 31 -2.86 3.75 -28.96
CA ASN A 31 -2.47 2.37 -28.73
C ASN A 31 -1.78 2.20 -27.36
N LYS A 32 -1.77 0.98 -26.82
CA LYS A 32 -1.25 0.68 -25.47
C LYS A 32 0.22 1.10 -25.27
N THR A 33 1.02 1.09 -26.34
CA THR A 33 2.43 1.47 -26.29
C THR A 33 2.60 2.99 -26.25
N GLN A 34 1.80 3.74 -27.02
CA GLN A 34 1.78 5.21 -26.98
C GLN A 34 1.32 5.72 -25.62
N ILE A 35 0.27 5.13 -25.04
CA ILE A 35 -0.22 5.47 -23.69
C ILE A 35 0.87 5.23 -22.64
N ALA A 36 1.55 4.09 -22.72
CA ALA A 36 2.64 3.74 -21.81
C ALA A 36 3.78 4.76 -21.89
N PHE A 37 4.20 5.11 -23.11
CA PHE A 37 5.25 6.11 -23.35
C PHE A 37 4.86 7.50 -22.84
N GLN A 38 3.64 7.96 -23.17
CA GLN A 38 3.15 9.29 -22.79
C GLN A 38 3.00 9.45 -21.26
N LEU A 39 2.61 8.39 -20.56
CA LEU A 39 2.42 8.42 -19.10
C LEU A 39 3.68 8.01 -18.32
N GLY A 40 4.77 7.62 -19.00
CA GLY A 40 5.97 7.09 -18.34
C GLY A 40 5.72 5.79 -17.56
N LEU A 41 4.74 4.99 -18.00
CA LEU A 41 4.33 3.75 -17.34
C LEU A 41 4.82 2.53 -18.13
N HIS A 42 5.04 1.42 -17.44
CA HIS A 42 5.29 0.16 -18.12
C HIS A 42 4.01 -0.33 -18.86
N ARG A 43 4.17 -0.91 -20.06
CA ARG A 43 3.05 -1.38 -20.90
C ARG A 43 2.16 -2.40 -20.20
N SER A 44 2.70 -3.20 -19.28
CA SER A 44 1.91 -4.16 -18.49
C SER A 44 0.92 -3.45 -17.54
N THR A 45 1.27 -2.27 -17.01
CA THR A 45 0.39 -1.47 -16.16
C THR A 45 -0.80 -0.95 -16.96
N VAL A 46 -0.54 -0.41 -18.16
CA VAL A 46 -1.60 0.03 -19.08
C VAL A 46 -2.55 -1.13 -19.42
N ARG A 47 -2.00 -2.29 -19.79
CA ARG A 47 -2.80 -3.50 -20.08
C ARG A 47 -3.63 -3.94 -18.87
N ARG A 48 -3.04 -3.90 -17.67
CA ARG A 48 -3.73 -4.28 -16.43
C ARG A 48 -4.87 -3.32 -16.11
N TYR A 49 -4.66 -2.01 -16.28
CA TYR A 49 -5.66 -0.99 -15.95
C TYR A 49 -6.82 -1.01 -16.94
N LEU A 50 -6.55 -1.26 -18.24
CA LEU A 50 -7.62 -1.42 -19.24
C LEU A 50 -8.47 -2.68 -19.05
N LYS A 51 -7.94 -3.71 -18.37
CA LYS A 51 -8.70 -4.91 -18.00
C LYS A 51 -9.43 -4.79 -16.65
N MET A 52 -9.20 -3.70 -15.92
CA MET A 52 -9.66 -3.53 -14.55
C MET A 52 -10.91 -2.66 -14.53
N ASP A 53 -11.98 -3.16 -13.91
CA ASP A 53 -13.20 -2.38 -13.69
C ASP A 53 -13.06 -1.44 -12.50
N GLU A 54 -13.91 -0.41 -12.46
CA GLU A 54 -13.86 0.64 -11.44
C GLU A 54 -14.09 0.08 -10.02
N ASP A 55 -15.01 -0.87 -9.86
CA ASP A 55 -15.26 -1.53 -8.57
C ASP A 55 -14.03 -2.27 -8.08
N THR A 56 -13.35 -2.98 -8.98
CA THR A 56 -12.13 -3.74 -8.63
C THR A 56 -10.96 -2.82 -8.30
N LEU A 57 -10.91 -1.62 -8.89
CA LEU A 57 -9.95 -0.57 -8.53
C LEU A 57 -10.24 -0.03 -7.13
N THR A 58 -11.50 0.30 -6.86
CA THR A 58 -11.97 0.83 -5.57
C THR A 58 -11.73 -0.16 -4.45
N ALA A 59 -12.05 -1.44 -4.65
CA ALA A 59 -11.77 -2.51 -3.70
C ALA A 59 -10.28 -2.63 -3.36
N LYS A 60 -9.39 -2.51 -4.37
CA LYS A 60 -7.92 -2.51 -4.18
C LYS A 60 -7.38 -1.27 -3.48
N LEU A 61 -8.11 -0.17 -3.50
CA LEU A 61 -7.74 1.06 -2.79
C LEU A 61 -8.18 1.00 -1.33
N GLN A 62 -9.35 0.41 -1.08
CA GLN A 62 -9.86 0.15 0.27
C GLN A 62 -9.01 -0.89 1.00
N HIS A 63 -8.59 -1.95 0.30
CA HIS A 63 -7.71 -2.98 0.87
C HIS A 63 -6.27 -2.48 0.94
N ARG A 64 -5.92 -1.84 2.06
CA ARG A 64 -4.52 -1.68 2.43
C ARG A 64 -3.97 -3.02 2.88
N ARG A 65 -2.73 -3.32 2.48
CA ARG A 65 -1.99 -4.43 3.07
C ARG A 65 -1.82 -4.12 4.56
N GLN A 66 -2.55 -4.85 5.39
CA GLN A 66 -2.27 -4.93 6.81
C GLN A 66 -1.29 -6.08 6.98
N TYR A 67 -0.04 -5.75 7.31
CA TYR A 67 0.90 -6.77 7.72
C TYR A 67 0.60 -7.08 9.18
N PRO A 68 0.36 -8.35 9.54
CA PRO A 68 0.23 -8.70 10.94
C PRO A 68 1.54 -8.34 11.65
N ARG A 69 1.44 -7.61 12.76
CA ARG A 69 2.60 -7.35 13.62
C ARG A 69 2.87 -8.62 14.40
N ILE A 70 3.84 -9.41 13.92
CA ILE A 70 4.18 -10.73 14.48
C ILE A 70 4.53 -10.61 15.97
N LEU A 71 5.15 -9.49 16.37
CA LEU A 71 5.58 -9.21 17.73
C LEU A 71 4.44 -8.84 18.68
N ASP A 72 3.26 -8.41 18.19
CA ASP A 72 2.11 -8.06 19.06
C ASP A 72 1.72 -9.26 19.96
N LYS A 73 1.97 -10.50 19.52
CA LYS A 73 1.72 -11.72 20.29
C LYS A 73 2.55 -11.82 21.58
N TYR A 74 3.71 -11.17 21.63
CA TYR A 74 4.66 -11.25 22.74
C TYR A 74 4.63 -9.99 23.61
N GLU A 75 3.75 -9.03 23.32
CA GLU A 75 3.68 -7.75 24.02
C GLU A 75 3.49 -7.94 25.53
N SER A 76 2.54 -8.78 25.94
CA SER A 76 2.29 -9.07 27.36
C SER A 76 3.51 -9.68 28.04
N TYR A 77 4.15 -10.66 27.40
CA TYR A 77 5.34 -11.33 27.93
C TYR A 77 6.49 -10.35 28.16
N VAL A 78 6.79 -9.51 27.17
CA VAL A 78 7.87 -8.52 27.27
C VAL A 78 7.55 -7.48 28.33
N CYS A 79 6.30 -7.01 28.42
CA CYS A 79 5.85 -6.08 29.45
C CYS A 79 5.97 -6.65 30.87
N ASP A 80 5.61 -7.92 31.06
CA ASP A 80 5.68 -8.58 32.36
C ASP A 80 7.13 -8.74 32.84
N ILE A 81 8.03 -9.17 31.93
CA ILE A 81 9.45 -9.35 32.22
C ILE A 81 10.10 -8.00 32.57
N LEU A 82 9.85 -6.95 31.76
CA LEU A 82 10.42 -5.62 32.00
C LEU A 82 9.88 -4.97 33.27
N SER A 83 8.61 -5.25 33.61
CA SER A 83 8.01 -4.77 34.86
C SER A 83 8.63 -5.44 36.08
N ARG A 84 8.92 -6.75 36.00
CA ARG A 84 9.56 -7.52 37.08
C ARG A 84 11.04 -7.21 37.23
N TYR A 85 11.75 -7.00 36.11
CA TYR A 85 13.18 -6.79 36.08
C TYR A 85 13.52 -5.52 35.31
N ARG A 86 13.35 -4.38 36.00
CA ARG A 86 13.56 -3.02 35.44
C ARG A 86 14.97 -2.70 34.95
N PHE A 87 15.96 -3.56 35.26
CA PHE A 87 17.34 -3.42 34.81
C PHE A 87 17.61 -4.17 33.50
N LEU A 88 16.68 -5.00 33.02
CA LEU A 88 16.81 -5.69 31.73
C LEU A 88 16.41 -4.76 30.59
N SER A 89 17.13 -4.89 29.47
CA SER A 89 16.79 -4.26 28.21
C SER A 89 15.98 -5.22 27.32
N ALA A 90 15.17 -4.66 26.42
CA ALA A 90 14.39 -5.46 25.47
C ALA A 90 15.27 -6.38 24.60
N SER A 91 16.49 -5.97 24.27
CA SER A 91 17.45 -6.80 23.52
C SER A 91 17.86 -8.05 24.29
N GLN A 92 18.11 -7.93 25.60
CA GLN A 92 18.45 -9.09 26.45
C GLN A 92 17.30 -10.10 26.58
N ILE A 93 16.06 -9.64 26.46
CA ILE A 93 14.86 -10.50 26.49
C ILE A 93 14.66 -11.20 25.15
N HIS A 94 15.07 -10.57 24.04
CA HIS A 94 14.97 -11.12 22.70
C HIS A 94 16.03 -12.20 22.42
N ASP A 95 17.23 -12.03 22.97
CA ASP A 95 18.39 -12.89 22.67
C ASP A 95 18.41 -14.19 23.49
N TRP A 96 17.49 -14.36 24.44
CA TRP A 96 17.39 -15.50 25.34
C TRP A 96 16.37 -16.53 24.84
#